data_AF-T1JVJ2-F1
#
_entry.id   AF-T1JVJ2-F1
#
_cell.length_a   1.000
_cell.length_b   1.000
_cell.length_c   1.000
_cell.angle_alpha   90.00
_cell.angle_beta   90.00
_cell.angle_gamma   90.00
#
_symmetry.space_group_name_H-M   'P 1'
#
loop_
_entity.id
_entity.type
_entity.pdbx_description
1 polymer ?
#
loop_
_entity_poly.entity_id
_entity_poly.type
_entity_poly.pdbx_seq_one_letter_code
_entity_poly.pdbx_strand_id
1 'polypeptide(L)'
;MLVKMEKLNNNSDRTKFQVRFLGEYHEIVIDWNDEKYKYKQQQVIEQLASITGISINYTTGIIKRTPLDRGNFFFNNLIPRTSPSGVFLMFPERTFNHSCIRDGERYHLETELNYMHIEHLGIYYILRAMEDLEESSEGRCELVCRSKNTKAFINRIKDLVHNDELNAQISHRMRSLSYNQQYELYREFNILQYLNWCCKLHPFFSFVVVQPYLRSRG
;
A
#
# COMPACT_ATOMS: atom_id res chain seq x y z
N MET A 1 45.98 -23.63 -25.75
CA MET A 1 45.05 -22.51 -25.98
C MET A 1 43.88 -22.69 -25.03
N LEU A 2 43.86 -21.93 -23.93
CA LEU A 2 42.78 -21.95 -22.93
C LEU A 2 41.80 -20.85 -23.32
N VAL A 3 40.67 -21.24 -23.90
CA VAL A 3 39.54 -20.34 -24.10
C VAL A 3 38.93 -20.09 -22.71
N LYS A 4 39.17 -18.91 -22.16
CA LYS A 4 38.45 -18.41 -20.98
C LYS A 4 36.98 -18.27 -21.40
N MET A 5 36.14 -19.20 -20.99
CA MET A 5 34.70 -19.00 -20.99
C MET A 5 34.39 -17.92 -19.95
N GLU A 6 34.19 -16.69 -20.43
CA GLU A 6 33.48 -15.67 -19.67
C GLU A 6 32.08 -16.22 -19.40
N LYS A 7 31.88 -16.75 -18.19
CA LYS A 7 30.54 -16.91 -17.64
C LYS A 7 29.92 -15.52 -17.61
N LEU A 8 29.03 -15.25 -18.55
CA LEU A 8 28.07 -14.14 -18.51
C LEU A 8 27.38 -14.18 -17.15
N ASN A 9 27.84 -13.31 -16.24
CA ASN A 9 27.31 -13.15 -14.90
C ASN A 9 25.99 -12.36 -15.01
N ASN A 10 24.94 -13.01 -15.49
CA ASN A 10 23.64 -12.39 -15.76
C ASN A 10 22.67 -12.53 -14.59
N ASN A 11 23.18 -12.60 -13.36
CA ASN A 11 22.43 -12.30 -12.15
C ASN A 11 22.67 -10.82 -11.87
N SER A 12 21.78 -9.94 -12.31
CA SER A 12 21.88 -8.57 -11.81
C SER A 12 21.58 -8.63 -10.30
N ASP A 13 22.57 -8.26 -9.49
CA ASP A 13 22.44 -8.08 -8.03
C ASP A 13 21.39 -7.01 -7.68
N ARG A 14 20.77 -6.40 -8.68
CA ARG A 14 19.73 -5.39 -8.60
C ARG A 14 18.54 -5.79 -9.42
N THR A 15 17.36 -5.54 -8.89
CA THR A 15 16.09 -5.56 -9.63
C THR A 15 15.57 -4.14 -9.72
N LYS A 16 15.21 -3.72 -10.93
CA LYS A 16 14.60 -2.43 -11.23
C LYS A 16 13.18 -2.64 -11.73
N PHE A 17 12.26 -1.86 -11.20
CA PHE A 17 10.88 -1.85 -11.67
C PHE A 17 10.34 -0.42 -11.61
N GLN A 18 9.23 -0.13 -12.29
CA GLN A 18 8.65 1.20 -12.30
C GLN A 18 7.31 1.23 -11.59
N VAL A 19 7.04 2.33 -10.90
CA VAL A 19 5.73 2.62 -10.31
C VAL A 19 5.15 3.89 -10.93
N ARG A 20 3.88 3.85 -11.32
CA ARG A 20 3.12 5.01 -11.78
C ARG A 20 2.38 5.64 -10.60
N PHE A 21 2.68 6.90 -10.30
CA PHE A 21 2.06 7.66 -9.22
C PHE A 21 1.68 9.06 -9.71
N LEU A 22 0.43 9.48 -9.49
CA LEU A 22 -0.10 10.77 -9.93
C LEU A 22 0.16 11.11 -11.42
N GLY A 23 0.25 10.08 -12.26
CA GLY A 23 0.46 10.21 -13.70
C GLY A 23 1.92 10.07 -14.16
N GLU A 24 2.88 10.13 -13.24
CA GLU A 24 4.32 10.05 -13.52
C GLU A 24 4.88 8.66 -13.19
N TYR A 25 5.95 8.27 -13.88
CA TYR A 25 6.67 7.02 -13.62
C TYR A 25 7.93 7.28 -12.80
N HIS A 26 8.15 6.45 -11.79
CA HIS A 26 9.34 6.46 -10.94
C HIS A 26 10.03 5.10 -10.98
N GLU A 27 11.35 5.06 -11.16
CA GLU A 27 12.15 3.84 -11.04
C GLU A 27 12.36 3.51 -9.56
N ILE A 28 12.11 2.26 -9.20
CA ILE A 28 12.42 1.66 -7.90
C ILE A 28 13.52 0.63 -8.11
N VAL A 29 14.54 0.67 -7.26
CA VAL A 29 15.66 -0.26 -7.30
C VAL A 29 15.72 -1.07 -6.02
N ILE A 30 15.83 -2.39 -6.14
CA ILE A 30 16.15 -3.30 -5.04
C ILE A 30 17.57 -3.79 -5.27
N ASP A 31 18.48 -3.48 -4.36
CA ASP A 31 19.82 -4.07 -4.31
C ASP A 31 19.81 -5.29 -3.36
N TRP A 32 19.91 -6.47 -3.95
CA TRP A 32 19.84 -7.75 -3.23
C TRP A 32 21.07 -8.00 -2.37
N ASN A 33 22.20 -7.37 -2.68
CA ASN A 33 23.45 -7.50 -1.93
C ASN A 33 23.66 -6.38 -0.90
N ASP A 34 22.78 -5.37 -0.85
CA ASP A 34 22.87 -4.32 0.16
C ASP A 34 22.60 -4.85 1.58
N GLU A 35 23.67 -5.09 2.33
CA GLU A 35 23.66 -5.62 3.70
C GLU A 35 23.04 -4.65 4.72
N LYS A 36 22.87 -3.36 4.39
CA LYS A 36 22.16 -2.40 5.25
C LYS A 36 20.73 -2.85 5.54
N TYR A 37 20.10 -3.54 4.59
CA TYR A 37 18.72 -3.97 4.68
C TYR A 37 18.60 -5.47 4.87
N LYS A 38 18.38 -5.90 6.12
CA LYS A 38 17.99 -7.29 6.44
C LYS A 38 16.74 -7.73 5.67
N TYR A 39 15.80 -6.79 5.46
CA TYR A 39 14.54 -7.04 4.78
C TYR A 39 14.41 -6.13 3.56
N LYS A 40 14.46 -6.71 2.35
CA LYS A 40 14.57 -5.96 1.09
C LYS A 40 13.33 -5.13 0.75
N GLN A 41 12.16 -5.48 1.29
CA GLN A 41 10.97 -4.63 1.19
C GLN A 41 11.18 -3.22 1.79
N GLN A 42 12.13 -3.04 2.72
CA GLN A 42 12.41 -1.73 3.31
C GLN A 42 12.98 -0.74 2.30
N GLN A 43 13.85 -1.20 1.39
CA GLN A 43 14.35 -0.36 0.30
C GLN A 43 13.21 0.18 -0.55
N VAL A 44 12.20 -0.66 -0.80
CA VAL A 44 11.02 -0.27 -1.57
C VAL A 44 10.15 0.70 -0.78
N ILE A 45 9.89 0.42 0.50
CA ILE A 45 9.10 1.31 1.35
C ILE A 45 9.73 2.71 1.44
N GLU A 46 11.05 2.80 1.62
CA GLU A 46 11.76 4.10 1.68
C GLU A 46 11.63 4.89 0.37
N GLN A 47 11.79 4.24 -0.77
CA GLN A 47 11.62 4.89 -2.08
C GLN A 47 10.16 5.32 -2.31
N LEU A 48 9.18 4.48 -1.94
CA LEU A 48 7.75 4.84 -2.03
C LEU A 48 7.38 5.98 -1.08
N ALA A 49 7.95 6.01 0.13
CA ALA A 49 7.80 7.11 1.07
C ALA A 49 8.35 8.42 0.51
N SER A 50 9.50 8.37 -0.18
CA SER A 50 10.06 9.53 -0.88
C SER A 50 9.17 10.01 -2.04
N ILE A 51 8.54 9.09 -2.79
CA ILE A 51 7.66 9.42 -3.93
C ILE A 51 6.34 10.04 -3.44
N THR A 52 5.72 9.47 -2.42
CA THR A 52 4.41 9.93 -1.92
C THR A 52 4.52 11.07 -0.91
N GLY A 53 5.69 11.24 -0.30
CA GLY A 53 5.92 12.18 0.81
C GLY A 53 5.17 11.79 2.08
N ILE A 54 4.81 10.51 2.26
CA ILE A 54 4.27 9.96 3.51
C ILE A 54 5.41 9.31 4.28
N SER A 55 5.61 9.70 5.54
CA SER A 55 6.68 9.16 6.36
C SER A 55 6.56 7.64 6.53
N ILE A 56 7.70 6.96 6.52
CA ILE A 56 7.80 5.51 6.72
C ILE A 56 7.20 5.07 8.06
N ASN A 57 7.17 5.95 9.06
CA ASN A 57 6.60 5.67 10.38
C ASN A 57 5.09 5.40 10.31
N TYR A 58 4.39 5.98 9.34
CA TYR A 58 2.96 5.74 9.11
C TYR A 58 2.71 4.60 8.11
N THR A 59 3.77 3.98 7.57
CA THR A 59 3.62 2.88 6.61
C THR A 59 3.54 1.53 7.32
N THR A 60 2.47 0.78 7.09
CA THR A 60 2.26 -0.57 7.61
C THR A 60 2.89 -1.64 6.73
N GLY A 61 2.95 -1.41 5.42
CA GLY A 61 3.61 -2.32 4.50
C GLY A 61 3.24 -2.10 3.04
N ILE A 62 3.52 -3.12 2.23
CA ILE A 62 3.22 -3.19 0.81
C ILE A 62 2.29 -4.37 0.57
N ILE A 63 1.25 -4.15 -0.23
CA ILE A 63 0.39 -5.18 -0.79
C ILE A 63 0.66 -5.26 -2.28
N LYS A 64 1.22 -6.36 -2.77
CA LYS A 64 1.25 -6.64 -4.20
C LYS A 64 -0.04 -7.36 -4.57
N ARG A 65 -0.92 -6.69 -5.31
CA ARG A 65 -2.12 -7.30 -5.87
C ARG A 65 -1.73 -8.02 -7.17
N THR A 66 -2.09 -9.29 -7.26
CA THR A 66 -2.01 -10.08 -8.49
C THR A 66 -3.42 -10.37 -9.00
N PRO A 67 -3.56 -10.90 -10.22
CA PRO A 67 -4.81 -11.50 -10.66
C PRO A 67 -5.36 -12.50 -9.62
N LEU A 68 -6.69 -12.59 -9.55
CA LEU A 68 -7.46 -13.24 -8.48
C LEU A 68 -7.09 -14.73 -8.25
N ASP A 69 -6.49 -15.38 -9.22
CA ASP A 69 -6.04 -16.78 -9.19
C ASP A 69 -4.71 -16.98 -8.43
N ARG A 70 -3.90 -15.94 -8.23
CA ARG A 70 -2.54 -16.05 -7.66
C ARG A 70 -2.40 -15.57 -6.20
N GLY A 71 -3.43 -14.91 -5.67
CA GLY A 71 -3.48 -14.42 -4.30
C GLY A 71 -2.57 -13.21 -4.03
N ASN A 72 -3.01 -12.32 -3.13
CA ASN A 72 -2.24 -11.12 -2.79
C ASN A 72 -0.99 -11.44 -1.97
N PHE A 73 0.09 -10.71 -2.20
CA PHE A 73 1.29 -10.78 -1.36
C PHE A 73 1.33 -9.59 -0.41
N PHE A 74 1.49 -9.88 0.88
CA PHE A 74 1.56 -8.90 1.95
C PHE A 74 3.00 -8.85 2.47
N PHE A 75 3.57 -7.66 2.49
CA PHE A 75 4.93 -7.43 2.94
C PHE A 75 4.94 -6.34 4.00
N ASN A 76 5.28 -6.74 5.21
CA ASN A 76 5.18 -5.87 6.36
C ASN A 76 6.33 -4.85 6.42
N ASN A 77 6.03 -3.64 6.91
CA ASN A 77 7.05 -2.73 7.38
C ASN A 77 7.58 -3.24 8.73
N LEU A 78 8.79 -3.78 8.69
CA LEU A 78 9.52 -4.36 9.82
C LEU A 78 10.47 -3.38 10.52
N ILE A 79 10.40 -2.08 10.24
CA ILE A 79 11.10 -1.10 11.08
C ILE A 79 10.50 -1.21 12.48
N PRO A 80 11.33 -1.37 13.53
CA PRO A 80 10.84 -1.46 14.89
C PRO A 80 10.09 -0.17 15.20
N ARG A 81 8.75 -0.26 15.20
CA ARG A 81 7.92 0.82 15.70
C ARG A 81 8.27 0.98 17.16
N THR A 82 8.47 2.20 17.62
CA THR A 82 8.47 2.57 19.04
C THR A 82 7.07 2.39 19.66
N SER A 83 6.36 1.33 19.29
CA SER A 83 5.07 0.94 19.82
C SER A 83 5.32 -0.02 20.98
N PRO A 84 4.93 0.32 22.22
CA PRO A 84 5.14 -0.52 23.40
C PRO A 84 4.48 -1.90 23.30
N SER A 85 3.53 -2.07 22.39
CA SER A 85 2.60 -3.20 22.38
C SER A 85 3.10 -4.47 21.69
N GLY A 86 4.23 -4.44 20.97
CA GLY A 86 4.85 -5.67 20.42
C GLY A 86 3.95 -6.54 19.54
N VAL A 87 2.82 -6.02 19.04
CA VAL A 87 1.87 -6.79 18.23
C VAL A 87 2.46 -6.95 16.83
N PHE A 88 3.26 -8.01 16.70
CA PHE A 88 3.68 -8.54 15.42
C PHE A 88 2.46 -8.84 14.55
N LEU A 89 2.57 -8.42 13.29
CA LEU A 89 1.51 -8.41 12.29
C LEU A 89 0.94 -9.82 12.08
N MET A 90 -0.38 -9.95 11.94
CA MET A 90 -1.11 -11.23 11.79
C MET A 90 -0.80 -12.03 10.50
N PHE A 91 0.20 -11.62 9.72
CA PHE A 91 0.55 -12.26 8.46
C PHE A 91 1.93 -12.90 8.58
N PRO A 92 2.11 -14.14 8.07
CA PRO A 92 3.43 -14.78 8.06
C PRO A 92 4.45 -13.85 7.42
N GLU A 93 5.65 -13.77 7.99
CA GLU A 93 6.75 -12.93 7.52
C GLU A 93 7.13 -13.32 6.08
N ARG A 94 6.45 -12.73 5.10
CA ARG A 94 6.89 -12.77 3.71
C ARG A 94 7.89 -11.64 3.51
N THR A 95 9.07 -12.01 3.06
CA THR A 95 10.11 -11.07 2.67
C THR A 95 10.14 -10.96 1.16
N PHE A 96 10.55 -9.79 0.67
CA PHE A 96 10.86 -9.67 -0.75
C PHE A 96 11.99 -10.63 -1.11
N ASN A 97 11.81 -11.35 -2.20
CA ASN A 97 12.83 -12.18 -2.84
C ASN A 97 12.74 -11.99 -4.37
N HIS A 98 13.67 -12.57 -5.11
CA HIS A 98 13.74 -12.44 -6.56
C HIS A 98 12.47 -12.93 -7.31
N SER A 99 11.62 -13.76 -6.70
CA SER A 99 10.36 -14.19 -7.32
C SER A 99 9.18 -13.24 -7.07
N CYS A 100 9.32 -12.29 -6.15
CA CYS A 100 8.25 -11.35 -5.81
C CYS A 100 8.08 -10.23 -6.85
N ILE A 101 9.18 -9.70 -7.37
CA ILE A 101 9.21 -8.63 -8.37
C ILE A 101 10.28 -8.97 -9.40
N ARG A 102 9.92 -8.87 -10.68
CA ARG A 102 10.84 -9.11 -11.80
C ARG A 102 11.37 -7.78 -12.35
N ASP A 103 12.55 -7.85 -12.92
CA ASP A 103 13.18 -6.71 -13.57
C ASP A 103 12.32 -6.22 -14.75
N GLY A 104 12.16 -4.90 -14.86
CA GLY A 104 11.36 -4.24 -15.89
C GLY A 104 9.85 -4.25 -15.65
N GLU A 105 9.35 -4.84 -14.56
CA GLU A 105 7.91 -4.81 -14.25
C GLU A 105 7.41 -3.38 -14.00
N ARG A 106 6.13 -3.15 -14.32
CA ARG A 106 5.49 -1.84 -14.18
C ARG A 106 4.22 -1.97 -13.34
N TYR A 107 4.10 -1.09 -12.36
CA TYR A 107 3.01 -1.11 -11.41
C TYR A 107 2.30 0.24 -11.35
N HIS A 108 1.00 0.21 -11.08
CA HIS A 108 0.27 1.37 -10.58
C HIS A 108 0.39 1.41 -9.05
N LEU A 109 0.76 2.56 -8.50
CA LEU A 109 0.86 2.76 -7.06
C LEU A 109 -0.45 3.34 -6.52
N GLU A 110 -1.08 2.62 -5.61
CA GLU A 110 -2.20 3.14 -4.80
C GLU A 110 -1.75 3.29 -3.34
N THR A 111 -2.41 4.19 -2.62
CA THR A 111 -2.25 4.36 -1.17
C THR A 111 -3.61 4.13 -0.53
N GLU A 112 -3.68 3.18 0.41
CA GLU A 112 -4.89 2.90 1.18
C GLU A 112 -4.62 3.20 2.66
N LEU A 113 -5.55 3.90 3.29
CA LEU A 113 -5.51 4.10 4.73
C LEU A 113 -5.78 2.76 5.41
N ASN A 114 -5.09 2.51 6.50
CA ASN A 114 -5.22 1.30 7.27
C ASN A 114 -5.25 1.64 8.76
N TYR A 115 -6.11 0.95 9.49
CA TYR A 115 -6.08 0.93 10.92
C TYR A 115 -5.94 -0.52 11.38
N MET A 116 -4.71 -1.03 11.32
CA MET A 116 -4.39 -2.29 11.99
C MET A 116 -3.88 -1.98 13.37
N HIS A 117 -4.69 -2.29 14.39
CA HIS A 117 -4.38 -2.58 15.81
C HIS A 117 -3.28 -1.78 16.53
N ILE A 118 -2.85 -0.68 15.96
CA ILE A 118 -1.75 0.16 16.41
C ILE A 118 -2.34 1.54 16.66
N GLU A 119 -1.75 2.23 17.60
CA GLU A 119 -2.27 3.42 18.29
C GLU A 119 -2.48 4.65 17.40
N HIS A 120 -2.41 4.52 16.06
CA HIS A 120 -2.54 5.57 15.07
C HIS A 120 -2.94 5.03 13.69
N LEU A 121 -3.50 5.89 12.85
CA LEU A 121 -3.75 5.65 11.43
C LEU A 121 -2.44 5.40 10.69
N GLY A 122 -2.40 4.34 9.90
CA GLY A 122 -1.31 4.03 8.99
C GLY A 122 -1.78 3.89 7.56
N ILE A 123 -0.87 3.50 6.67
CA ILE A 123 -1.17 3.24 5.26
C ILE A 123 -0.58 1.91 4.80
N TYR A 124 -1.18 1.37 3.75
CA TYR A 124 -0.51 0.42 2.87
C TYR A 124 -0.21 1.09 1.53
N TYR A 125 0.97 0.79 0.99
CA TYR A 125 1.21 0.93 -0.43
C TYR A 125 0.66 -0.29 -1.15
N ILE A 126 0.00 -0.07 -2.28
CA ILE A 126 -0.52 -1.15 -3.11
C ILE A 126 0.12 -1.07 -4.47
N LEU A 127 0.79 -2.16 -4.84
CA LEU A 127 1.37 -2.35 -6.15
C LEU A 127 0.42 -3.22 -6.97
N ARG A 128 -0.14 -2.65 -8.03
CA ARG A 128 -0.98 -3.38 -8.98
C ARG A 128 -0.27 -3.46 -10.32
N ALA A 129 -0.16 -4.65 -10.90
CA ALA A 129 0.49 -4.79 -12.20
C ALA A 129 -0.25 -3.98 -13.27
N MET A 130 0.50 -3.30 -14.14
CA MET A 130 -0.09 -2.52 -15.24
C MET A 130 -0.77 -3.41 -16.28
N GLU A 131 -0.26 -4.63 -16.50
CA GLU A 131 -0.84 -5.64 -17.39
C GLU A 131 -2.32 -5.90 -17.01
N ASP A 132 -2.61 -6.04 -15.71
CA ASP A 132 -3.97 -6.25 -15.20
C ASP A 132 -4.92 -5.08 -15.51
N LEU A 133 -4.39 -3.86 -15.61
CA LEU A 133 -5.19 -2.66 -15.86
C LEU A 133 -5.58 -2.52 -17.33
N GLU A 134 -4.67 -2.88 -18.22
CA GLU A 134 -4.87 -2.82 -19.68
C GLU A 134 -5.85 -3.89 -20.16
N GLU A 135 -5.86 -5.08 -19.53
CA GLU A 135 -6.76 -6.19 -19.86
C GLU A 135 -8.19 -6.00 -19.29
N SER A 136 -8.37 -5.11 -18.31
CA SER A 136 -9.63 -4.96 -17.55
C SER A 136 -10.70 -4.05 -18.18
N SER A 137 -10.60 -3.73 -19.48
CA SER A 137 -11.48 -2.77 -20.17
C SER A 137 -12.96 -3.18 -20.30
N GLU A 138 -13.35 -4.38 -19.87
CA GLU A 138 -14.74 -4.85 -19.94
C GLU A 138 -15.39 -4.96 -18.54
N GLY A 139 -16.18 -3.94 -18.19
CA GLY A 139 -17.35 -4.06 -17.30
C GLY A 139 -17.12 -4.25 -15.79
N ARG A 140 -15.90 -4.46 -15.31
CA ARG A 140 -15.64 -4.60 -13.86
C ARG A 140 -15.35 -3.24 -13.20
N CYS A 141 -15.50 -3.16 -11.88
CA CYS A 141 -15.11 -1.98 -11.10
C CYS A 141 -13.74 -1.53 -11.59
N GLU A 142 -13.56 -0.25 -11.99
CA GLU A 142 -12.26 0.22 -12.46
C GLU A 142 -11.25 -0.20 -11.39
N LEU A 143 -10.35 -1.13 -11.74
CA LEU A 143 -9.43 -1.75 -10.77
C LEU A 143 -8.60 -0.69 -10.06
N VAL A 144 -8.47 0.48 -10.68
CA VAL A 144 -7.91 1.72 -10.15
C VAL A 144 -8.99 2.79 -10.07
N CYS A 145 -9.11 3.42 -8.90
CA CYS A 145 -9.98 4.56 -8.70
C CYS A 145 -9.32 5.87 -9.09
N ARG A 146 -9.79 6.50 -10.17
CA ARG A 146 -9.29 7.83 -10.57
C ARG A 146 -9.42 8.86 -9.44
N SER A 147 -10.51 8.83 -8.67
CA SER A 147 -10.72 9.76 -7.55
C SER A 147 -9.73 9.56 -6.39
N LYS A 148 -9.21 8.35 -6.20
CA LYS A 148 -8.19 8.04 -5.17
C LYS A 148 -6.78 8.39 -5.60
N ASN A 149 -6.50 8.45 -6.89
CA ASN A 149 -5.17 8.79 -7.40
C ASN A 149 -5.09 10.28 -7.79
N THR A 150 -5.45 11.15 -6.84
CA THR A 150 -5.33 12.60 -6.98
C THR A 150 -4.46 13.16 -5.88
N LYS A 151 -3.77 14.27 -6.17
CA LYS A 151 -2.94 14.97 -5.18
C LYS A 151 -3.76 15.38 -3.95
N ALA A 152 -5.01 15.80 -4.14
CA ALA A 152 -5.92 16.16 -3.05
C ALA A 152 -6.22 14.97 -2.13
N PHE A 153 -6.48 13.78 -2.70
CA PHE A 153 -6.74 12.57 -1.93
C PHE A 153 -5.50 12.14 -1.13
N ILE A 154 -4.32 12.12 -1.76
CA ILE A 154 -3.06 11.77 -1.09
C ILE A 154 -2.73 12.77 0.02
N ASN A 155 -2.89 14.08 -0.22
CA ASN A 155 -2.71 15.09 0.81
C ASN A 155 -3.67 14.87 1.98
N ARG A 156 -4.92 14.49 1.71
CA ARG A 156 -5.86 14.20 2.78
C ARG A 156 -5.45 12.97 3.61
N ILE A 157 -4.93 11.92 2.98
CA ILE A 157 -4.35 10.79 3.72
C ILE A 157 -3.17 11.25 4.59
N LYS A 158 -2.29 12.10 4.05
CA LYS A 158 -1.18 12.70 4.81
C LYS A 158 -1.69 13.43 6.04
N ASP A 159 -2.66 14.32 5.87
CA ASP A 159 -3.23 15.09 6.97
C ASP A 159 -3.83 14.18 8.05
N LEU A 160 -4.49 13.09 7.65
CA LEU A 160 -5.09 12.13 8.58
C LEU A 160 -4.04 11.38 9.40
N VAL A 161 -2.99 10.83 8.76
CA VAL A 161 -1.99 10.04 9.49
C VAL A 161 -1.11 10.91 10.41
N HIS A 162 -0.89 12.19 10.07
CA HIS A 162 -0.13 13.13 10.91
C HIS A 162 -0.99 13.86 11.95
N ASN A 163 -2.29 13.57 12.05
CA ASN A 163 -3.16 14.22 13.02
C ASN A 163 -3.09 13.49 14.37
N ASP A 164 -2.19 13.95 15.24
CA ASP A 164 -1.95 13.35 16.55
C ASP A 164 -3.19 13.38 17.46
N GLU A 165 -3.97 14.45 17.43
CA GLU A 165 -5.20 14.57 18.23
C GLU A 165 -6.25 13.54 17.79
N LEU A 166 -6.50 13.45 16.49
CA LEU A 166 -7.40 12.46 15.91
C LEU A 166 -6.93 11.04 16.21
N ASN A 167 -5.64 10.76 16.01
CA ASN A 167 -5.04 9.46 16.29
C ASN A 167 -5.21 9.08 17.77
N ALA A 168 -4.99 10.02 18.70
CA ALA A 168 -5.21 9.80 20.12
C ALA A 168 -6.67 9.49 20.45
N GLN A 169 -7.62 10.23 19.86
CA GLN A 169 -9.06 9.99 20.05
C GLN A 169 -9.50 8.61 19.52
N ILE A 170 -9.07 8.24 18.31
CA ILE A 170 -9.40 6.94 17.71
C ILE A 170 -8.75 5.81 18.52
N SER A 171 -7.48 5.95 18.89
CA SER A 171 -6.71 4.96 19.65
C SER A 171 -7.32 4.68 21.01
N HIS A 172 -7.69 5.74 21.74
CA HIS A 172 -8.36 5.62 23.03
C HIS A 172 -9.66 4.84 22.93
N ARG A 173 -10.49 5.15 21.92
CA ARG A 173 -11.80 4.52 21.74
C ARG A 173 -11.71 3.11 21.17
N MET A 174 -10.76 2.83 20.27
CA MET A 174 -10.75 1.56 19.56
C MET A 174 -10.46 0.36 20.48
N ARG A 175 -9.69 0.53 21.55
CA ARG A 175 -9.30 -0.58 22.46
C ARG A 175 -10.50 -1.35 23.04
N SER A 176 -11.67 -0.72 23.14
CA SER A 176 -12.89 -1.33 23.71
C SER A 176 -13.94 -1.73 22.67
N LEU A 177 -13.66 -1.60 21.37
CA LEU A 177 -14.66 -1.78 20.30
C LEU A 177 -14.50 -3.11 19.58
N SER A 178 -15.63 -3.78 19.34
CA SER A 178 -15.74 -4.87 18.36
C SER A 178 -15.51 -4.34 16.94
N TYR A 179 -15.21 -5.24 16.01
CA TYR A 179 -14.94 -4.90 14.61
C TYR A 179 -16.03 -4.00 13.98
N ASN A 180 -17.31 -4.33 14.15
CA ASN A 180 -18.41 -3.53 13.60
C ASN A 180 -18.47 -2.12 14.20
N GLN A 181 -18.16 -1.97 15.49
CA GLN A 181 -18.15 -0.67 16.15
C GLN A 181 -16.96 0.19 15.69
N GLN A 182 -15.85 -0.43 15.27
CA GLN A 182 -14.72 0.31 14.68
C GLN A 182 -15.12 0.98 13.36
N TYR A 183 -15.98 0.35 12.54
CA TYR A 183 -16.50 0.96 11.32
C TYR A 183 -17.35 2.20 11.59
N GLU A 184 -18.21 2.14 12.60
CA GLU A 184 -19.02 3.30 13.01
C GLU A 184 -18.13 4.43 13.55
N LEU A 185 -17.06 4.10 14.29
CA LEU A 185 -16.05 5.08 14.71
C LEU A 185 -15.41 5.79 13.51
N TYR A 186 -14.98 5.05 12.48
CA TYR A 186 -14.42 5.67 11.28
C TYR A 186 -15.43 6.52 10.52
N ARG A 187 -16.72 6.15 10.57
CA ARG A 187 -17.79 6.95 9.97
C ARG A 187 -17.99 8.26 10.73
N GLU A 188 -17.98 8.22 12.07
CA GLU A 188 -18.08 9.41 12.94
C GLU A 188 -16.99 10.43 12.62
N PHE A 189 -15.76 9.98 12.42
CA PHE A 189 -14.62 10.84 12.05
C PHE A 189 -14.50 11.13 10.54
N ASN A 190 -15.43 10.63 9.72
CA ASN A 190 -15.41 10.79 8.25
C ASN A 190 -14.14 10.22 7.57
N ILE A 191 -13.62 9.12 8.12
CA ILE A 191 -12.39 8.44 7.68
C ILE A 191 -12.71 7.22 6.79
N LEU A 192 -13.90 6.64 6.92
CA LEU A 192 -14.26 5.38 6.27
C LEU A 192 -14.04 5.37 4.76
N GLN A 193 -14.25 6.51 4.10
CA GLN A 193 -14.03 6.71 2.66
C GLN A 193 -12.57 6.49 2.20
N TYR A 194 -11.60 6.55 3.11
CA TYR A 194 -10.18 6.36 2.83
C TYR A 194 -9.68 4.93 3.10
N LEU A 195 -10.47 4.08 3.77
CA LEU A 195 -10.05 2.75 4.21
C LEU A 195 -10.19 1.67 3.13
N ASN A 196 -11.35 1.54 2.46
CA ASN A 196 -11.54 0.48 1.45
C ASN A 196 -12.78 0.70 0.57
N TRP A 197 -12.77 1.72 -0.29
CA TRP A 197 -13.88 1.97 -1.22
C TRP A 197 -13.53 1.59 -2.66
N CYS A 198 -14.36 0.73 -3.27
CA CYS A 198 -14.44 0.55 -4.71
C CYS A 198 -15.16 1.77 -5.33
N CYS A 199 -14.74 2.20 -6.53
CA CYS A 199 -15.35 3.35 -7.23
C CYS A 199 -16.76 3.07 -7.75
N LYS A 200 -17.19 1.80 -7.70
CA LYS A 200 -18.56 1.39 -7.95
C LYS A 200 -19.03 0.55 -6.77
N LEU A 201 -20.21 0.91 -6.24
CA LEU A 201 -20.95 0.14 -5.24
C LEU A 201 -21.00 -1.32 -5.68
N HIS A 202 -20.40 -2.22 -4.90
CA HIS A 202 -20.58 -3.66 -5.11
C HIS A 202 -21.96 -4.04 -4.54
N PRO A 203 -22.89 -4.61 -5.33
CA PRO A 203 -24.22 -4.96 -4.83
C PRO A 203 -24.21 -5.98 -3.69
N PHE A 204 -23.11 -6.72 -3.51
CA PHE A 204 -22.98 -7.74 -2.45
C PHE A 204 -22.69 -7.20 -1.04
N PHE A 205 -22.34 -5.91 -0.90
CA PHE A 205 -22.37 -5.23 0.40
C PHE A 205 -23.64 -4.38 0.49
N SER A 206 -24.80 -5.01 0.24
CA SER A 206 -26.12 -4.44 0.47
C SER A 206 -26.53 -4.54 1.95
N PHE A 207 -25.61 -4.15 2.83
CA PHE A 207 -25.96 -3.63 4.13
C PHE A 207 -25.33 -2.25 4.27
N VAL A 208 -26.20 -1.25 4.07
CA VAL A 208 -26.11 0.11 4.62
C VAL A 208 -25.35 1.17 3.78
N VAL A 209 -26.18 1.92 3.05
CA VAL A 209 -26.12 3.36 2.73
C VAL A 209 -25.31 3.79 1.50
N VAL A 210 -26.08 4.11 0.46
CA VAL A 210 -25.74 5.10 -0.58
C VAL A 210 -25.32 6.40 0.12
N GLN A 211 -24.05 6.78 0.06
CA GLN A 211 -23.65 8.16 0.37
C GLN A 211 -23.23 8.89 -0.91
N PRO A 212 -24.03 9.86 -1.39
CA PRO A 212 -23.72 10.68 -2.54
C PRO A 212 -22.95 11.93 -2.09
N TYR A 213 -21.67 11.84 -1.73
CA TYR A 213 -20.90 13.06 -1.42
C TYR A 213 -19.44 13.01 -1.87
N LEU A 214 -19.24 13.03 -3.18
CA LEU A 214 -18.24 13.93 -3.75
C LEU A 214 -19.00 15.13 -4.31
N ARG A 215 -19.21 16.16 -3.49
CA ARG A 215 -19.51 17.49 -4.05
C ARG A 215 -18.26 17.92 -4.81
N SER A 216 -18.30 17.82 -6.12
CA SER A 216 -17.56 18.72 -6.98
C SER A 216 -17.83 20.15 -6.50
N ARG A 217 -16.80 20.81 -5.98
CA ARG A 217 -16.81 22.24 -5.74
C ARG A 217 -15.71 22.86 -6.58
N GLY A 218 -16.11 23.78 -7.45
CA GLY A 218 -15.28 24.80 -8.10
C GLY A 218 -14.56 24.30 -9.32
#